data_AF-K6UF68-F1
#
_entry.id   AF-K6UF68-F1
#
_cell.length_a   1.000
_cell.length_b   1.000
_cell.length_c   1.000
_cell.angle_alpha   90.00
_cell.angle_beta   90.00
_cell.angle_gamma   90.00
#
_symmetry.space_group_name_H-M   'P 1'
#
loop_
_entity.id
_entity.type
_entity.pdbx_description
1 polymer ?
#
loop_
_entity_poly.entity_id
_entity_poly.type
_entity_poly.pdbx_seq_one_letter_code
_entity_poly.pdbx_strand_id
1 'polypeptide(L)'
;RLLESPSSDLLSGKFYNALNQNVQGLRKYFKDCESLNSVPNGNFLKIYCAQLVKYIKTKYENSHEQNNEYDDCSLLNYWIFGKLSRVIPNNSSISSNNICDPIFEIYKQDDWYERKEFYDYCVDYKTLLDTANSYDSSCEVYYKYIESKIPIYEHIKKLCTSENAEKCPNFYAQFKDYDPKLLLSNLKCHKTMLEKEPALENVMATQAIVTSLK
;
A
#
# COMPACT_ATOMS: atom_id res chain seq x y z
N ARG A 1 8.96 -4.24 -13.76
CA ARG A 1 7.55 -4.22 -13.28
C ARG A 1 7.37 -2.90 -12.55
N LEU A 2 6.62 -1.96 -13.12
CA LEU A 2 6.35 -0.67 -12.48
C LEU A 2 5.47 -0.94 -11.26
N LEU A 3 5.97 -0.55 -10.10
CA LEU A 3 5.26 -0.54 -8.84
C LEU A 3 4.19 0.54 -8.97
N GLU A 4 2.98 0.16 -9.39
CA GLU A 4 1.85 1.07 -9.42
C GLU A 4 1.64 1.56 -7.98
N SER A 5 1.88 2.84 -7.77
CA SER A 5 1.45 3.50 -6.54
C SER A 5 -0.07 3.33 -6.46
N PRO A 6 -0.66 3.20 -5.26
CA PRO A 6 -2.10 3.34 -5.12
C PRO A 6 -2.55 4.61 -5.85
N SER A 7 -3.73 4.57 -6.49
CA SER A 7 -4.25 5.72 -7.24
C SER A 7 -4.09 7.00 -6.41
N SER A 8 -3.65 8.09 -7.03
CA SER A 8 -3.48 9.38 -6.36
C SER A 8 -4.76 9.92 -5.72
N ASP A 9 -5.89 9.33 -6.07
CA ASP A 9 -7.21 9.69 -5.54
C ASP A 9 -7.51 8.99 -4.20
N LEU A 10 -6.85 7.86 -3.95
CA LEU A 10 -6.96 7.07 -2.72
C LEU A 10 -6.10 7.63 -1.60
N LEU A 11 -6.43 7.29 -0.36
CA LEU A 11 -5.84 7.89 0.83
C LEU A 11 -4.38 7.47 1.01
N SER A 12 -4.08 6.18 0.81
CA SER A 12 -2.71 5.65 0.77
C SER A 12 -1.89 6.29 -0.38
N GLY A 13 -2.51 6.49 -1.55
CA GLY A 13 -1.90 7.15 -2.70
C GLY A 13 -1.56 8.61 -2.44
N LYS A 14 -2.50 9.37 -1.86
CA LYS A 14 -2.29 10.76 -1.41
C LYS A 14 -1.16 10.85 -0.40
N PHE A 15 -1.11 9.92 0.55
CA PHE A 15 -0.06 9.83 1.55
C PHE A 15 1.33 9.69 0.90
N TYR A 16 1.51 8.70 0.02
CA TYR A 16 2.78 8.48 -0.66
C TYR A 16 3.15 9.64 -1.60
N ASN A 17 2.17 10.24 -2.27
CA ASN A 17 2.39 11.40 -3.13
C ASN A 17 2.87 12.61 -2.33
N ALA A 18 2.23 12.90 -1.20
CA ALA A 18 2.64 13.98 -0.29
C ALA A 18 4.09 13.76 0.19
N LEU A 19 4.45 12.53 0.57
CA LEU A 19 5.83 12.20 0.95
C LEU A 19 6.83 12.41 -0.19
N ASN A 20 6.50 11.93 -1.39
CA ASN A 20 7.41 12.00 -2.53
C ASN A 20 7.57 13.43 -3.09
N GLN A 21 6.51 14.24 -3.09
CA GLN A 21 6.48 15.55 -3.74
C GLN A 21 6.93 16.70 -2.85
N ASN A 22 7.00 16.50 -1.52
CA ASN A 22 7.31 17.58 -0.58
C ASN A 22 8.81 17.90 -0.48
N VAL A 23 9.43 18.26 -1.61
CA VAL A 23 10.87 18.57 -1.75
C VAL A 23 11.24 20.02 -1.36
N GLN A 24 10.26 20.93 -1.31
CA GLN A 24 10.52 22.32 -0.95
C GLN A 24 10.98 22.43 0.51
N GLY A 25 12.10 23.10 0.78
CA GLY A 25 12.64 23.19 2.15
C GLY A 25 13.21 21.87 2.69
N LEU A 26 13.41 20.85 1.85
CA LEU A 26 14.03 19.58 2.24
C LEU A 26 15.47 19.76 2.74
N ARG A 27 16.17 20.78 2.23
CA ARG A 27 17.59 21.05 2.49
C ARG A 27 17.93 21.14 3.98
N LYS A 28 17.04 21.68 4.81
CA LYS A 28 17.27 21.84 6.26
C LYS A 28 17.34 20.50 7.01
N TYR A 29 16.72 19.45 6.46
CA TYR A 29 16.67 18.12 7.06
C TYR A 29 17.83 17.21 6.63
N PHE A 30 18.64 17.60 5.63
CA PHE A 30 19.82 16.81 5.26
C PHE A 30 20.87 16.73 6.37
N LYS A 31 20.88 17.72 7.28
CA LYS A 31 21.76 17.73 8.45
C LYS A 31 21.45 16.55 9.39
N ASP A 32 20.18 16.19 9.53
CA ASP A 32 19.76 15.04 10.33
C ASP A 32 20.16 13.69 9.70
N CYS A 33 20.60 13.70 8.44
CA CYS A 33 20.92 12.51 7.64
C CYS A 33 22.42 12.39 7.33
N GLU A 34 23.29 13.12 8.01
CA GLU A 34 24.73 13.17 7.71
C GLU A 34 25.46 11.84 7.89
N SER A 35 24.99 10.96 8.78
CA SER A 35 25.53 9.62 8.98
C SER A 35 25.48 8.76 7.71
N LEU A 36 24.60 9.06 6.76
CA LEU A 36 24.48 8.35 5.49
C LEU A 36 25.53 8.76 4.45
N ASN A 37 26.33 9.81 4.69
CA ASN A 37 27.38 10.26 3.77
C ASN A 37 28.43 9.18 3.49
N SER A 38 28.70 8.32 4.46
CA SER A 38 29.69 7.25 4.37
C SER A 38 29.15 5.94 3.82
N VAL A 39 27.85 5.87 3.52
CA VAL A 39 27.18 4.64 3.06
C VAL A 39 27.21 4.58 1.52
N PRO A 40 27.46 3.42 0.90
CA PRO A 40 27.24 3.23 -0.53
C PRO A 40 25.82 3.65 -0.95
N ASN A 41 25.68 4.37 -2.06
CA ASN A 41 24.41 5.01 -2.47
C ASN A 41 23.85 6.04 -1.46
N GLY A 42 24.70 6.53 -0.55
CA GLY A 42 24.34 7.45 0.54
C GLY A 42 23.59 8.70 0.07
N ASN A 43 23.93 9.25 -1.09
CA ASN A 43 23.23 10.43 -1.64
C ASN A 43 21.73 10.16 -1.90
N PHE A 44 21.36 8.99 -2.42
CA PHE A 44 19.95 8.63 -2.61
C PHE A 44 19.26 8.36 -1.28
N LEU A 45 19.93 7.63 -0.38
CA LEU A 45 19.43 7.35 0.97
C LEU A 45 19.20 8.65 1.77
N LYS A 46 20.05 9.66 1.60
CA LYS A 46 19.89 10.98 2.22
C LYS A 46 18.62 11.70 1.77
N ILE A 47 18.20 11.54 0.52
CA ILE A 47 16.95 12.13 0.02
C ILE A 47 15.76 11.48 0.74
N TYR A 48 15.71 10.16 0.80
CA TYR A 48 14.62 9.44 1.48
C TYR A 48 14.62 9.69 3.00
N CYS A 49 15.79 9.73 3.63
CA CYS A 49 15.95 10.12 5.02
C CYS A 49 15.41 11.54 5.27
N ALA A 50 15.80 12.52 4.46
CA ALA A 50 15.34 13.90 4.64
C ALA A 50 13.82 14.02 4.44
N GLN A 51 13.23 13.27 3.51
CA GLN A 51 11.77 13.22 3.29
C GLN A 51 11.05 12.65 4.53
N LEU A 52 11.57 11.56 5.08
CA LEU A 52 11.05 10.93 6.29
C LEU A 52 11.16 11.87 7.51
N VAL A 53 12.35 12.42 7.76
CA VAL A 53 12.60 13.35 8.87
C VAL A 53 11.70 14.57 8.76
N LYS A 54 11.53 15.10 7.54
CA LYS A 54 10.61 16.22 7.30
C LYS A 54 9.19 15.85 7.69
N TYR A 55 8.66 14.75 7.17
CA TYR A 55 7.29 14.32 7.47
C TYR A 55 7.08 14.19 8.98
N ILE A 56 7.97 13.45 9.65
CA ILE A 56 7.96 13.24 11.10
C ILE A 56 7.93 14.59 11.82
N LYS A 57 8.92 15.45 11.59
CA LYS A 57 9.00 16.75 12.29
C LYS A 57 7.77 17.62 12.02
N THR A 58 7.32 17.73 10.76
CA THR A 58 6.15 18.55 10.42
C THR A 58 4.84 18.01 10.98
N LYS A 59 4.69 16.69 11.11
CA LYS A 59 3.48 16.08 11.66
C LYS A 59 3.44 16.25 13.17
N TYR A 60 4.50 15.87 13.88
CA TYR A 60 4.56 15.94 15.34
C TYR A 60 4.61 17.38 15.88
N GLU A 61 5.11 18.35 15.10
CA GLU A 61 5.03 19.78 15.43
C GLU A 61 3.59 20.33 15.36
N ASN A 62 2.68 19.68 14.62
CA ASN A 62 1.33 20.19 14.35
C ASN A 62 0.19 19.27 14.85
N SER A 63 0.49 18.09 15.40
CA SER A 63 -0.53 17.14 15.85
C SER A 63 -0.83 17.26 17.34
N HIS A 64 -1.94 17.92 17.69
CA HIS A 64 -2.77 17.45 18.80
C HIS A 64 -3.47 16.17 18.33
N GLU A 65 -3.32 15.06 19.07
CA GLU A 65 -3.85 13.71 18.83
C GLU A 65 -5.04 13.65 17.85
N GLN A 66 -4.78 13.23 16.62
CA GLN A 66 -5.85 12.77 15.72
C GLN A 66 -5.83 11.24 15.78
N ASN A 67 -6.87 10.68 16.40
CA ASN A 67 -7.18 9.26 16.36
C ASN A 67 -7.57 8.89 14.92
N ASN A 68 -6.57 8.60 14.10
CA ASN A 68 -6.81 8.08 12.75
C ASN A 68 -7.18 6.60 12.85
N GLU A 69 -8.11 6.17 11.99
CA GLU A 69 -8.56 4.78 11.86
C GLU A 69 -7.42 3.82 11.52
N TYR A 70 -6.32 4.35 10.99
CA TYR A 70 -5.12 3.64 10.57
C TYR A 70 -3.87 4.34 11.09
N ASP A 71 -2.80 3.55 11.23
CA ASP A 71 -1.49 4.01 11.66
C ASP A 71 -0.64 4.49 10.47
N ASP A 72 -0.34 5.79 10.44
CA ASP A 72 0.56 6.39 9.44
C ASP A 72 1.99 5.83 9.53
N CYS A 73 2.41 5.33 10.68
CA CYS A 73 3.73 4.70 10.82
C CYS A 73 3.85 3.44 9.97
N SER A 74 2.77 2.67 9.81
CA SER A 74 2.76 1.51 8.91
C SER A 74 2.91 1.92 7.44
N LEU A 75 2.25 2.99 6.98
CA LEU A 75 2.47 3.55 5.64
C LEU A 75 3.91 4.05 5.47
N LEU A 76 4.46 4.78 6.46
CA LEU A 76 5.86 5.24 6.42
C LEU A 76 6.83 4.09 6.32
N ASN A 77 6.63 3.03 7.11
CA ASN A 77 7.49 1.86 7.16
C ASN A 77 7.52 1.13 5.81
N TYR A 78 6.37 0.90 5.17
CA TYR A 78 6.34 0.31 3.84
C TYR A 78 6.91 1.23 2.77
N TRP A 79 6.66 2.54 2.86
CA TRP A 79 7.23 3.51 1.92
C TRP A 79 8.75 3.51 1.98
N ILE A 80 9.34 3.65 3.16
CA ILE A 80 10.80 3.68 3.31
C ILE A 80 11.41 2.35 2.89
N PHE A 81 10.82 1.22 3.32
CA PHE A 81 11.31 -0.10 2.93
C PHE A 81 11.28 -0.30 1.41
N GLY A 82 10.20 0.11 0.74
CA GLY A 82 10.10 0.05 -0.71
C GLY A 82 11.10 0.95 -1.46
N LYS A 83 11.64 2.00 -0.82
CA LYS A 83 12.78 2.77 -1.36
C LYS A 83 14.11 2.07 -1.10
N LEU A 84 14.31 1.58 0.13
CA LEU A 84 15.54 0.91 0.55
C LEU A 84 15.79 -0.38 -0.23
N SER A 85 14.76 -1.20 -0.45
CA SER A 85 14.87 -2.47 -1.20
C SER A 85 15.29 -2.29 -2.67
N ARG A 86 15.18 -1.07 -3.22
CA ARG A 86 15.66 -0.75 -4.57
C ARG A 86 17.13 -0.34 -4.60
N VAL A 87 17.66 0.11 -3.46
CA VAL A 87 18.98 0.75 -3.35
C VAL A 87 19.98 -0.13 -2.63
N ILE A 88 19.51 -0.95 -1.68
CA ILE A 88 20.35 -1.80 -0.85
C ILE A 88 20.15 -3.26 -1.29
N PRO A 89 21.24 -4.01 -1.55
CA PRO A 89 21.16 -5.45 -1.78
C PRO A 89 20.50 -6.17 -0.58
N ASN A 90 19.73 -7.23 -0.84
CA ASN A 90 18.91 -8.00 0.12
C ASN A 90 19.64 -8.54 1.39
N ASN A 91 20.91 -8.24 1.57
CA ASN A 91 21.81 -8.87 2.53
C ASN A 91 22.19 -7.94 3.71
N SER A 92 21.67 -6.71 3.75
CA SER A 92 21.98 -5.74 4.80
C SER A 92 20.98 -5.82 5.96
N SER A 93 21.48 -5.94 7.19
CA SER A 93 20.68 -5.74 8.40
C SER A 93 20.33 -4.26 8.56
N ILE A 94 19.05 -3.91 8.41
CA ILE A 94 18.55 -2.57 8.71
C ILE A 94 18.04 -2.61 10.16
N SER A 95 18.75 -1.94 11.06
CA SER A 95 18.24 -1.65 12.41
C SER A 95 18.00 -0.15 12.51
N SER A 96 16.82 0.24 13.02
CA SER A 96 16.48 1.65 13.24
C SER A 96 15.72 1.79 14.55
N ASN A 97 16.14 2.72 15.40
CA ASN A 97 15.42 3.11 16.61
C ASN A 97 14.67 4.39 16.28
N ASN A 98 13.43 4.29 15.79
CA ASN A 98 12.66 5.41 15.26
C ASN A 98 11.33 5.60 16.03
N ILE A 99 10.75 6.80 15.93
CA ILE A 99 9.48 7.23 16.56
C ILE A 99 8.28 6.39 16.10
N CYS A 100 8.33 5.94 14.85
CA CYS A 100 7.54 4.79 14.43
C CYS A 100 8.39 3.58 14.77
N ASP A 101 7.97 2.76 15.74
CA ASP A 101 8.59 1.45 15.94
C ASP A 101 8.62 0.81 14.55
N PRO A 102 9.82 0.56 13.99
CA PRO A 102 9.87 -0.09 12.72
C PRO A 102 9.11 -1.40 12.91
N ILE A 103 8.28 -1.78 11.95
CA ILE A 103 7.94 -3.19 11.82
C ILE A 103 9.30 -3.85 11.59
N PHE A 104 9.95 -4.30 12.68
CA PHE A 104 11.40 -4.40 12.84
C PHE A 104 12.01 -5.48 11.94
N GLU A 105 11.15 -6.13 11.15
CA GLU A 105 11.40 -7.34 10.42
C GLU A 105 10.73 -7.35 9.03
N ILE A 106 10.30 -6.20 8.47
CA ILE A 106 9.78 -6.17 7.08
C ILE A 106 10.77 -6.84 6.11
N TYR A 107 12.07 -6.64 6.34
CA TYR A 107 13.12 -7.27 5.52
C TYR A 107 13.18 -8.81 5.62
N LYS A 108 12.60 -9.40 6.68
CA LYS A 108 12.49 -10.87 6.85
C LYS A 108 11.20 -11.43 6.24
N GLN A 109 10.30 -10.57 5.81
CA GLN A 109 9.01 -10.95 5.24
C GLN A 109 9.14 -11.01 3.72
N ASP A 110 9.28 -12.21 3.17
CA ASP A 110 9.35 -12.42 1.72
C ASP A 110 8.10 -11.84 1.01
N ASP A 111 6.96 -11.81 1.71
CA ASP A 111 5.67 -11.30 1.26
C ASP A 111 5.38 -9.86 1.73
N TRP A 112 6.42 -9.07 2.02
CA TRP A 112 6.25 -7.68 2.48
C TRP A 112 5.41 -6.84 1.52
N TYR A 113 5.47 -7.13 0.22
CA TYR A 113 4.73 -6.39 -0.80
C TYR A 113 3.23 -6.69 -0.71
N GLU A 114 2.85 -7.94 -0.53
CA GLU A 114 1.47 -8.35 -0.28
C GLU A 114 0.94 -7.74 1.02
N ARG A 115 1.76 -7.69 2.07
CA ARG A 115 1.39 -7.04 3.34
C ARG A 115 1.19 -5.53 3.18
N LYS A 116 2.08 -4.86 2.42
CA LYS A 116 1.92 -3.46 2.05
C LYS A 116 0.61 -3.25 1.29
N GLU A 117 0.37 -4.03 0.23
CA GLU A 117 -0.81 -3.87 -0.61
C GLU A 117 -2.11 -4.12 0.18
N PHE A 118 -2.10 -5.07 1.12
CA PHE A 118 -3.22 -5.28 2.02
C PHE A 118 -3.43 -4.07 2.94
N TYR A 119 -2.37 -3.55 3.55
CA TYR A 119 -2.48 -2.37 4.43
C TYR A 119 -2.96 -1.12 3.69
N ASP A 120 -2.43 -0.86 2.48
CA ASP A 120 -2.88 0.23 1.61
C ASP A 120 -4.38 0.10 1.30
N TYR A 121 -4.83 -1.09 0.93
CA TYR A 121 -6.25 -1.38 0.73
C TYR A 121 -7.08 -1.15 2.00
N CYS A 122 -6.55 -1.48 3.18
CA CYS A 122 -7.23 -1.21 4.45
C CYS A 122 -7.42 0.30 4.69
N VAL A 123 -6.38 1.08 4.46
CA VAL A 123 -6.43 2.55 4.54
C VAL A 123 -7.44 3.13 3.54
N ASP A 124 -7.55 2.52 2.36
CA ASP A 124 -8.41 3.00 1.28
C ASP A 124 -9.86 2.49 1.36
N TYR A 125 -10.14 1.47 2.17
CA TYR A 125 -11.40 0.72 2.20
C TYR A 125 -12.64 1.63 2.25
N LYS A 126 -12.65 2.57 3.19
CA LYS A 126 -13.78 3.49 3.37
C LYS A 126 -13.97 4.41 2.16
N THR A 127 -12.87 4.92 1.61
CA THR A 127 -12.91 5.77 0.41
C THR A 127 -13.42 4.98 -0.79
N LEU A 128 -13.01 3.71 -0.92
CA LEU A 128 -13.48 2.81 -1.96
C LEU A 128 -14.98 2.54 -1.83
N LEU A 129 -15.45 2.21 -0.62
CA LEU A 129 -16.87 1.97 -0.33
C LEU A 129 -17.73 3.19 -0.66
N ASP A 130 -17.32 4.37 -0.22
CA ASP A 130 -18.07 5.62 -0.42
C ASP A 130 -18.09 6.03 -1.90
N THR A 131 -16.93 5.99 -2.56
CA THR A 131 -16.80 6.48 -3.94
C THR A 131 -17.46 5.52 -4.93
N ALA A 132 -17.32 4.21 -4.74
CA ALA A 132 -17.98 3.21 -5.59
C ALA A 132 -19.52 3.30 -5.52
N ASN A 133 -20.07 3.73 -4.38
CA ASN A 133 -21.52 3.89 -4.20
C ASN A 133 -22.05 5.29 -4.56
N SER A 134 -21.18 6.21 -4.96
CA SER A 134 -21.55 7.60 -5.29
C SER A 134 -22.03 7.76 -6.74
N TYR A 135 -21.35 7.13 -7.72
CA TYR A 135 -21.67 7.23 -9.15
C TYR A 135 -21.48 5.89 -9.87
N ASP A 136 -22.39 5.55 -10.79
CA ASP A 136 -22.34 4.28 -11.53
C ASP A 136 -21.06 4.10 -12.36
N SER A 137 -20.57 5.19 -12.99
CA SER A 137 -19.33 5.16 -13.78
C SER A 137 -18.07 4.95 -12.92
N SER A 138 -18.06 5.48 -11.69
CA SER A 138 -16.99 5.26 -10.71
C SER A 138 -17.02 3.83 -10.19
N CYS A 139 -18.20 3.23 -10.07
CA CYS A 139 -18.36 1.89 -9.51
C CYS A 139 -17.58 0.84 -10.32
N GLU A 140 -17.63 0.84 -11.66
CA GLU A 140 -16.88 -0.14 -12.46
C GLU A 140 -15.36 -0.06 -12.26
N VAL A 141 -14.81 1.16 -12.15
CA VAL A 141 -13.37 1.38 -11.93
C VAL A 141 -12.95 0.83 -10.56
N TYR A 142 -13.68 1.19 -9.51
CA TYR A 142 -13.35 0.74 -8.15
C TYR A 142 -13.66 -0.73 -7.93
N TYR A 143 -14.68 -1.28 -8.60
CA TYR A 143 -15.00 -2.70 -8.55
C TYR A 143 -13.81 -3.55 -9.01
N LYS A 144 -13.23 -3.23 -10.17
CA LYS A 144 -12.03 -3.92 -10.68
C LYS A 144 -10.83 -3.77 -9.75
N TYR A 145 -10.65 -2.57 -9.16
CA TYR A 145 -9.60 -2.35 -8.17
C TYR A 145 -9.79 -3.24 -6.93
N ILE A 146 -10.99 -3.27 -6.33
CA ILE A 146 -11.30 -4.07 -5.14
C ILE A 146 -11.16 -5.57 -5.45
N GLU A 147 -11.64 -6.02 -6.61
CA GLU A 147 -11.49 -7.40 -7.09
C GLU A 147 -10.02 -7.81 -7.19
N SER A 148 -9.14 -6.92 -7.67
CA SER A 148 -7.70 -7.18 -7.72
C SER A 148 -7.07 -7.41 -6.34
N LYS A 149 -7.73 -6.99 -5.25
CA LYS A 149 -7.27 -7.18 -3.87
C LYS A 149 -7.67 -8.52 -3.25
N ILE A 150 -8.57 -9.29 -3.89
CA ILE A 150 -8.97 -10.63 -3.44
C ILE A 150 -7.78 -11.56 -3.21
N PRO A 151 -6.86 -11.80 -4.18
CA PRO A 151 -5.74 -12.71 -3.96
C PRO A 151 -4.79 -12.24 -2.84
N ILE A 152 -4.65 -10.92 -2.66
CA ILE A 152 -3.83 -10.34 -1.59
C ILE A 152 -4.46 -10.63 -0.22
N TYR A 153 -5.76 -10.37 -0.07
CA TYR A 153 -6.48 -10.66 1.18
C TYR A 153 -6.43 -12.14 1.54
N GLU A 154 -6.67 -13.03 0.57
CA GLU A 154 -6.61 -14.48 0.79
C GLU A 154 -5.20 -14.96 1.16
N HIS A 155 -4.15 -14.37 0.58
CA HIS A 155 -2.77 -14.63 0.98
C HIS A 155 -2.56 -14.28 2.46
N ILE A 156 -2.92 -13.07 2.87
CA ILE A 156 -2.75 -12.62 4.26
C ILE A 156 -3.59 -13.46 5.23
N LYS A 157 -4.85 -13.74 4.87
CA LYS A 157 -5.76 -14.57 5.67
C LYS A 157 -5.20 -15.97 5.95
N LYS A 158 -4.53 -16.59 4.98
CA LYS A 158 -3.88 -17.91 5.15
C LYS A 158 -2.70 -17.88 6.13
N LEU A 159 -2.06 -16.73 6.33
CA LEU A 159 -0.99 -16.56 7.32
C LEU A 159 -1.57 -16.45 8.73
N CYS A 160 -2.82 -16.02 8.86
CA CYS A 160 -3.48 -15.76 10.14
C CYS A 160 -4.32 -16.94 10.62
N THR A 161 -3.68 -18.11 10.73
CA THR A 161 -4.24 -19.32 11.35
C THR A 161 -3.64 -19.55 12.73
N SER A 162 -4.29 -20.38 13.56
CA SER A 162 -3.74 -20.75 14.88
C SER A 162 -2.33 -21.36 14.80
N GLU A 163 -2.04 -22.09 13.72
CA GLU A 163 -0.73 -22.72 13.47
C GLU A 163 0.35 -21.74 12.97
N ASN A 164 -0.05 -20.62 12.37
CA ASN A 164 0.86 -19.61 11.79
C ASN A 164 0.76 -18.25 12.50
N ALA A 165 0.34 -18.21 13.76
CA ALA A 165 0.09 -16.97 14.50
C ALA A 165 1.27 -15.99 14.45
N GLU A 166 2.51 -16.48 14.49
CA GLU A 166 3.73 -15.66 14.41
C GLU A 166 3.95 -14.98 13.03
N LYS A 167 3.39 -15.55 11.96
CA LYS A 167 3.50 -14.99 10.59
C LYS A 167 2.39 -13.99 10.28
N CYS A 168 1.31 -14.00 11.06
CA CYS A 168 0.18 -13.10 10.85
C CYS A 168 0.62 -11.64 11.05
N PRO A 169 0.31 -10.71 10.13
CA PRO A 169 0.55 -9.29 10.37
C PRO A 169 -0.15 -8.83 11.65
N ASN A 170 0.56 -8.08 12.50
CA ASN A 170 0.03 -7.58 13.77
C ASN A 170 -1.24 -6.72 13.60
N PHE A 171 -1.38 -6.06 12.45
CA PHE A 171 -2.55 -5.25 12.10
C PHE A 171 -3.73 -6.06 11.51
N TYR A 172 -3.56 -7.35 11.19
CA TYR A 172 -4.62 -8.12 10.52
C TYR A 172 -5.92 -8.18 11.33
N ALA A 173 -5.83 -8.36 12.64
CA ALA A 173 -7.00 -8.46 13.51
C ALA A 173 -7.90 -7.21 13.45
N GLN A 174 -7.31 -6.04 13.22
CA GLN A 174 -8.02 -4.77 13.06
C GLN A 174 -8.84 -4.72 11.77
N PHE A 175 -8.35 -5.35 10.69
CA PHE A 175 -8.94 -5.27 9.35
C PHE A 175 -9.48 -6.61 8.85
N LYS A 176 -9.72 -7.56 9.75
CA LYS A 176 -10.24 -8.90 9.42
C LYS A 176 -11.59 -8.87 8.68
N ASP A 177 -12.38 -7.82 8.88
CA ASP A 177 -13.71 -7.68 8.30
C ASP A 177 -13.67 -6.95 6.93
N TYR A 178 -12.48 -6.58 6.45
CA TYR A 178 -12.29 -5.83 5.20
C TYR A 178 -12.20 -6.79 3.99
N ASP A 179 -12.87 -7.94 4.06
CA ASP A 179 -12.88 -8.93 2.98
C ASP A 179 -13.35 -8.29 1.66
N PRO A 180 -12.52 -8.25 0.60
CA PRO A 180 -12.87 -7.61 -0.66
C PRO A 180 -14.08 -8.26 -1.33
N LYS A 181 -14.32 -9.56 -1.14
CA LYS A 181 -15.53 -10.21 -1.68
C LYS A 181 -16.80 -9.68 -1.01
N LEU A 182 -16.72 -9.46 0.31
CA LEU A 182 -17.82 -8.85 1.07
C LEU A 182 -18.02 -7.39 0.68
N LEU A 183 -16.95 -6.64 0.45
CA LEU A 183 -17.06 -5.26 -0.04
C LEU A 183 -17.74 -5.23 -1.42
N LEU A 184 -17.30 -6.06 -2.37
CA LEU A 184 -17.87 -6.14 -3.71
C LEU A 184 -19.37 -6.46 -3.68
N SER A 185 -19.80 -7.43 -2.86
CA SER A 185 -21.21 -7.81 -2.77
C SER A 185 -22.12 -6.71 -2.21
N ASN A 186 -21.54 -5.78 -1.45
CA ASN A 186 -22.23 -4.63 -0.88
C ASN A 186 -22.27 -3.40 -1.81
N LEU A 187 -21.59 -3.43 -2.97
CA LEU A 187 -21.60 -2.32 -3.92
C LEU A 187 -22.91 -2.30 -4.72
N LYS A 188 -23.47 -1.10 -4.94
CA LYS A 188 -24.70 -0.91 -5.74
C LYS A 188 -24.61 -1.52 -7.14
N CYS A 189 -23.44 -1.47 -7.78
CA CYS A 189 -23.24 -1.99 -9.13
C CYS A 189 -22.90 -3.50 -9.17
N HIS A 190 -22.84 -4.21 -8.04
CA HIS A 190 -22.41 -5.60 -8.00
C HIS A 190 -23.16 -6.49 -8.99
N LYS A 191 -24.49 -6.39 -9.00
CA LYS A 191 -25.34 -7.14 -9.94
C LYS A 191 -24.98 -6.84 -11.41
N THR A 192 -24.81 -5.57 -11.76
CA THR A 192 -24.44 -5.14 -13.11
C THR A 192 -23.05 -5.65 -13.51
N MET A 193 -22.11 -5.73 -12.57
CA MET A 193 -20.77 -6.24 -12.84
C MET A 193 -20.76 -7.75 -13.10
N LEU A 194 -21.52 -8.52 -12.31
CA LEU A 194 -21.70 -9.96 -12.54
C LEU A 194 -22.34 -10.28 -13.91
N GLU A 195 -23.24 -9.42 -14.39
CA GLU A 195 -23.85 -9.57 -15.72
C GLU A 195 -22.87 -9.24 -16.86
N LYS A 196 -21.87 -8.39 -16.62
CA LYS A 196 -20.84 -7.99 -17.62
C LYS A 196 -19.69 -9.00 -17.74
N GLU A 197 -19.35 -9.71 -16.66
CA GLU A 197 -18.24 -10.65 -16.59
C GLU A 197 -18.29 -11.77 -17.67
N PRO A 198 -19.40 -12.54 -17.81
CA PRO A 198 -19.50 -13.57 -18.85
C PRO A 198 -19.55 -13.00 -20.27
N ALA A 199 -20.00 -11.74 -20.44
CA ALA A 199 -19.98 -11.09 -21.75
C ALA A 199 -18.54 -10.74 -22.18
N LEU A 200 -17.68 -10.33 -21.24
CA LEU A 200 -16.29 -10.01 -21.51
C LEU A 200 -15.46 -11.27 -21.80
N GLU A 201 -15.65 -12.34 -21.02
CA GLU A 201 -15.00 -13.63 -21.26
C GLU A 201 -15.34 -14.20 -22.65
N ASN A 202 -16.60 -14.13 -23.06
CA ASN A 202 -17.03 -14.56 -24.39
C ASN A 202 -16.41 -13.72 -25.51
N VAL A 203 -16.28 -12.40 -25.33
CA VAL A 203 -15.61 -11.52 -26.30
C VAL A 203 -14.11 -11.85 -26.40
N MET A 204 -13.43 -12.03 -25.26
CA MET A 204 -12.00 -12.39 -25.22
C MET A 204 -11.74 -13.77 -25.81
N ALA A 205 -12.58 -14.76 -25.52
CA ALA A 205 -12.48 -16.09 -26.11
C ALA A 205 -12.68 -16.05 -27.63
N THR A 206 -13.67 -15.27 -28.11
CA THR A 206 -13.91 -15.09 -29.55
C THR A 206 -12.73 -14.41 -30.24
N GLN A 207 -12.14 -13.38 -29.62
CA GLN A 207 -10.95 -12.70 -30.16
C GLN A 207 -9.71 -13.60 -30.18
N ALA A 208 -9.46 -14.39 -29.12
CA ALA A 208 -8.37 -15.35 -29.09
C ALA A 208 -8.48 -16.39 -30.22
N ILE A 209 -9.69 -16.88 -30.49
CA ILE A 209 -9.96 -17.80 -31.60
C ILE A 209 -9.66 -17.12 -32.94
N VAL A 210 -10.12 -15.88 -33.16
CA VAL A 210 -9.87 -15.12 -34.40
C VAL A 210 -8.38 -14.86 -34.62
N THR A 211 -7.61 -14.58 -33.56
CA THR A 211 -6.15 -14.39 -33.65
C THR A 211 -5.42 -15.69 -33.94
N SER A 212 -5.89 -16.84 -33.45
CA SER A 212 -5.28 -18.16 -33.71
C SER A 212 -5.54 -18.73 -35.11
N LEU A 213 -6.47 -18.13 -35.87
CA LEU A 213 -6.83 -18.53 -37.24
C LEU A 213 -6.18 -17.65 -38.34
N LYS A 214 -5.33 -16.68 -37.96
CA LYS A 214 -4.52 -15.86 -38.85
C LYS A 214 -3.05 -16.26 -38.79
#